data_AF-A0A2U8HGU9-F1
#
_entry.id   AF-A0A2U8HGU9-F1
#
_cell.length_a   1.000
_cell.length_b   1.000
_cell.length_c   1.000
_cell.angle_alpha   90.00
_cell.angle_beta   90.00
_cell.angle_gamma   90.00
#
_symmetry.space_group_name_H-M   'P 1'
#
loop_
_entity.id
_entity.type
_entity.pdbx_description
1 polymer ?
#
loop_
_entity_poly.entity_id
_entity_poly.type
_entity_poly.pdbx_seq_one_letter_code
_entity_poly.pdbx_strand_id
1 'polypeptide(L)'
;MMMAPLSAGAVRPGRAVKRSVSIWELLVWAFQREKISIEFDELSRLAGERPGVGMEYTLMQRHNLGCSVDGGGRSEPHPDADLVSSALAALPEAVGGRRMAVWIASLAQSGQWPEVDCQPHAKCEPAAVRRCKHGVYAERTFWAGDGNMHRWPQSQLGKNDGYVCLVRYTGTARDVASQRRAWLEWRGALLELRSTFQIRGLTAFEVNDDLPPLAPWREGG
;
A
#
# COMPACT_ATOMS: atom_id res chain seq x y z
N MET A 1 -4.00 20.03 -6.63
CA MET A 1 -4.48 19.26 -7.79
C MET A 1 -4.22 17.79 -7.46
N MET A 2 -5.26 17.02 -7.11
CA MET A 2 -5.14 15.58 -6.90
C MET A 2 -4.62 14.97 -8.21
N MET A 3 -3.50 14.25 -8.18
CA MET A 3 -3.13 13.39 -9.31
C MET A 3 -4.26 12.38 -9.45
N ALA A 4 -5.11 12.58 -10.47
CA ALA A 4 -6.18 11.67 -10.78
C ALA A 4 -5.56 10.29 -11.01
N PRO A 5 -6.15 9.20 -10.49
CA PRO A 5 -5.71 7.87 -10.87
C PRO A 5 -5.83 7.82 -12.40
N LEU A 6 -4.72 7.59 -13.09
CA LEU A 6 -4.78 7.14 -14.47
C LEU A 6 -5.68 5.91 -14.41
N SER A 7 -6.90 6.09 -14.90
CA SER A 7 -7.89 5.03 -14.98
C SER A 7 -7.25 4.00 -15.89
N ALA A 8 -6.57 3.02 -15.30
CA ALA A 8 -5.85 1.98 -16.02
C ALA A 8 -6.89 1.35 -16.93
N GLY A 9 -6.82 1.73 -18.21
CA GLY A 9 -7.72 1.25 -19.23
C GLY A 9 -7.69 -0.25 -19.12
N ALA A 10 -8.88 -0.86 -19.15
CA ALA A 10 -9.09 -2.25 -18.80
C ALA A 10 -8.16 -3.24 -19.53
N VAL A 11 -6.93 -3.42 -19.05
CA VAL A 11 -5.94 -4.31 -19.67
C VAL A 11 -6.47 -5.73 -19.62
N ARG A 12 -6.35 -6.41 -20.75
CA ARG A 12 -6.75 -7.80 -20.96
C ARG A 12 -5.64 -8.52 -21.71
N PRO A 13 -5.39 -9.80 -21.42
CA PRO A 13 -4.43 -10.63 -22.14
C PRO A 13 -4.66 -10.59 -23.66
N GLY A 14 -3.58 -10.49 -24.42
CA GLY A 14 -3.62 -10.69 -25.87
C GLY A 14 -3.85 -12.17 -26.19
N ARG A 15 -4.75 -12.47 -27.15
CA ARG A 15 -5.09 -13.86 -27.51
C ARG A 15 -4.20 -14.45 -28.61
N ALA A 16 -3.85 -13.64 -29.60
CA ALA A 16 -3.02 -14.04 -30.75
C ALA A 16 -1.75 -13.20 -30.89
N VAL A 17 -1.79 -11.94 -30.44
CA VAL A 17 -0.67 -11.01 -30.44
C VAL A 17 -0.49 -10.52 -29.01
N LYS A 18 0.76 -10.42 -28.56
CA LYS A 18 1.07 -9.89 -27.24
C LYS A 18 0.59 -8.45 -27.13
N ARG A 19 0.02 -8.11 -25.96
CA ARG A 19 -0.41 -6.75 -25.68
C ARG A 19 0.72 -5.96 -25.03
N SER A 20 1.12 -4.86 -25.66
CA SER A 20 2.03 -3.90 -25.02
C SER A 20 1.36 -3.28 -23.80
N VAL A 21 2.02 -3.33 -22.64
CA VAL A 21 1.53 -2.82 -21.35
C VAL A 21 2.67 -2.22 -20.52
N SER A 22 2.35 -1.23 -19.70
CA SER A 22 3.28 -0.78 -18.65
C SER A 22 3.37 -1.79 -17.52
N ILE A 23 4.48 -1.76 -16.75
CA ILE A 23 4.63 -2.64 -15.58
C ILE A 23 3.51 -2.42 -14.55
N TRP A 24 3.05 -1.18 -14.40
CA TRP A 24 1.99 -0.86 -13.45
C TRP A 24 0.64 -1.44 -13.88
N GLU A 25 0.28 -1.30 -15.16
CA GLU A 25 -0.96 -1.87 -15.69
C GLU A 25 -0.98 -3.40 -15.60
N LEU A 26 0.16 -4.05 -15.83
CA LEU A 26 0.30 -5.50 -15.65
C LEU A 26 0.02 -5.91 -14.19
N LEU A 27 0.61 -5.21 -13.22
CA LEU A 27 0.38 -5.46 -11.80
C LEU A 27 -1.07 -5.23 -11.40
N VAL A 28 -1.67 -4.12 -11.84
CA VAL A 28 -3.09 -3.82 -11.59
C VAL A 28 -3.98 -4.90 -12.20
N TRP A 29 -3.73 -5.34 -13.43
CA TRP A 29 -4.48 -6.45 -14.02
C TRP A 29 -4.35 -7.73 -13.18
N ALA A 30 -3.13 -8.14 -12.82
CA ALA A 30 -2.91 -9.38 -12.07
C ALA A 30 -3.62 -9.35 -10.70
N PHE A 31 -3.44 -8.28 -9.93
CA PHE A 31 -3.93 -8.21 -8.55
C PHE A 31 -5.37 -7.72 -8.41
N GLN A 32 -5.82 -6.81 -9.26
CA GLN A 32 -7.18 -6.25 -9.18
C GLN A 32 -8.19 -7.06 -10.00
N ARG A 33 -7.79 -7.55 -11.18
CA ARG A 33 -8.71 -8.24 -12.10
C ARG A 33 -8.66 -9.75 -12.00
N GLU A 34 -7.47 -10.32 -12.12
CA GLU A 34 -7.30 -11.78 -11.93
C GLU A 34 -7.33 -12.17 -10.45
N LYS A 35 -7.25 -11.18 -9.55
CA LYS A 35 -7.32 -11.37 -8.10
C LYS A 35 -6.28 -12.38 -7.61
N ILE A 36 -5.09 -12.37 -8.21
CA ILE A 36 -3.98 -13.18 -7.74
C ILE A 36 -3.54 -12.70 -6.35
N SER A 37 -3.08 -13.63 -5.52
CA SER A 37 -2.49 -13.32 -4.22
C SER A 37 -0.98 -13.56 -4.28
N ILE A 38 -0.22 -12.74 -3.56
CA ILE A 38 1.19 -13.06 -3.31
C ILE A 38 1.26 -14.25 -2.37
N GLU A 39 2.09 -15.22 -2.71
CA GLU A 39 2.44 -16.35 -1.85
C GLU A 39 3.96 -16.38 -1.66
N PHE A 40 4.42 -16.07 -0.44
CA PHE A 40 5.86 -16.04 -0.12
C PHE A 40 6.45 -17.40 0.23
N ASP A 41 5.59 -18.40 0.39
CA ASP A 41 5.90 -19.64 1.11
C ASP A 41 5.30 -20.86 0.43
N GLU A 42 5.51 -20.92 -0.88
CA GLU A 42 5.07 -22.03 -1.73
C GLU A 42 5.66 -23.37 -1.23
N LEU A 43 6.92 -23.35 -0.78
CA LEU A 43 7.66 -24.51 -0.28
C LEU A 43 7.17 -25.02 1.09
N SER A 44 6.93 -24.17 2.11
CA SER A 44 6.40 -24.69 3.39
C SER A 44 4.93 -25.10 3.28
N ARG A 45 4.17 -24.62 2.28
CA ARG A 45 2.84 -25.15 1.96
C ARG A 45 2.92 -26.54 1.34
N LEU A 46 3.83 -26.73 0.38
CA LEU A 46 4.15 -28.06 -0.18
C LEU A 46 4.68 -29.04 0.87
N ALA A 47 5.40 -28.54 1.88
CA ALA A 47 5.94 -29.32 3.00
C ALA A 47 4.97 -29.52 4.18
N GLY A 48 3.78 -28.89 4.16
CA GLY A 48 2.74 -29.10 5.19
C GLY A 48 2.95 -28.39 6.53
N GLU A 49 3.82 -27.39 6.64
CA GLU A 49 4.19 -26.75 7.92
C GLU A 49 3.16 -25.73 8.45
N ARG A 50 2.19 -25.31 7.63
CA ARG A 50 1.04 -24.50 8.09
C ARG A 50 -0.17 -25.41 8.24
N PRO A 51 -1.01 -25.26 9.29
CA PRO A 51 -2.29 -25.96 9.33
C PRO A 51 -3.10 -25.52 8.11
N GLY A 52 -3.22 -26.43 7.16
CA GLY A 52 -4.07 -26.26 5.99
C GLY A 52 -5.49 -26.10 6.50
N VAL A 53 -5.98 -24.87 6.55
CA VAL A 53 -7.38 -24.64 6.87
C VAL A 53 -8.17 -25.21 5.69
N GLY A 54 -8.81 -26.35 5.94
CA GLY A 54 -9.67 -26.99 4.97
C GLY A 54 -10.73 -26.01 4.47
N MET A 55 -11.12 -26.16 3.20
CA MET A 55 -12.24 -25.41 2.63
C MET A 55 -13.49 -25.58 3.50
N GLU A 56 -13.66 -26.75 4.12
CA GLU A 56 -14.72 -27.10 5.06
C GLU A 56 -14.75 -26.15 6.26
N TYR A 57 -13.61 -25.91 6.91
CA TYR A 57 -13.53 -24.99 8.05
C TYR A 57 -13.86 -23.55 7.65
N THR A 58 -13.39 -23.11 6.48
CA THR A 58 -13.68 -21.78 5.96
C THR A 58 -15.17 -21.61 5.64
N LEU A 59 -15.80 -22.64 5.08
CA LEU A 59 -17.24 -22.66 4.79
C LEU A 59 -18.05 -22.65 6.09
N MET A 60 -17.66 -23.39 7.12
CA MET A 60 -18.31 -23.36 8.43
C MET A 60 -18.25 -21.97 9.06
N GLN A 61 -17.09 -21.30 9.03
CA GLN A 61 -16.95 -19.93 9.56
C GLN A 61 -17.79 -18.91 8.77
N ARG A 62 -17.84 -19.01 7.45
CA ARG A 62 -18.69 -18.14 6.61
C ARG A 62 -20.17 -18.37 6.86
N HIS A 63 -20.59 -19.63 7.01
CA HIS A 63 -21.96 -19.96 7.37
C HIS A 63 -22.35 -19.39 8.74
N ASN A 64 -21.46 -19.47 9.73
CA ASN A 64 -21.66 -18.84 11.05
C ASN A 64 -21.84 -17.31 10.96
N LEU A 65 -21.24 -16.68 9.95
CA LEU A 65 -21.43 -15.24 9.64
C LEU A 65 -22.69 -14.97 8.80
N GLY A 66 -23.53 -15.98 8.53
CA GLY A 66 -24.74 -15.87 7.70
C GLY A 66 -24.46 -15.74 6.20
N CYS A 67 -23.21 -15.95 5.77
CA CYS A 67 -22.82 -15.86 4.36
C CYS A 67 -23.02 -17.22 3.67
N SER A 68 -23.97 -17.30 2.73
CA SER A 68 -24.09 -18.44 1.82
C SER A 68 -23.25 -18.19 0.57
N VAL A 69 -22.50 -19.20 0.13
CA VAL A 69 -21.74 -19.12 -1.12
C VAL A 69 -22.69 -19.47 -2.26
N ASP A 70 -23.09 -18.48 -3.06
CA ASP A 70 -23.73 -18.74 -4.35
C ASP A 70 -22.75 -19.51 -5.25
N GLY A 71 -23.22 -20.60 -5.84
CA GLY A 71 -22.40 -21.71 -6.34
C GLY A 71 -21.17 -21.35 -7.19
N GLY A 72 -20.03 -21.97 -6.83
CA GLY A 72 -19.40 -23.02 -7.63
C GLY A 72 -18.43 -22.62 -8.76
N GLY A 73 -17.12 -22.58 -8.45
CA GLY A 73 -16.02 -22.65 -9.42
C GLY A 73 -14.91 -21.62 -9.17
N ARG A 74 -13.65 -22.04 -9.23
CA ARG A 74 -12.50 -21.16 -9.41
C ARG A 74 -11.96 -21.42 -10.81
N SER A 75 -11.86 -20.39 -11.65
CA SER A 75 -11.05 -20.48 -12.87
C SER A 75 -9.59 -20.46 -12.46
N GLU A 76 -8.78 -21.33 -13.07
CA GLU A 76 -7.33 -21.24 -12.91
C GLU A 76 -6.88 -19.83 -13.34
N PRO A 77 -5.99 -19.19 -12.56
CA PRO A 77 -5.43 -17.90 -12.93
C PRO A 77 -4.71 -18.01 -14.27
N HIS A 78 -4.64 -16.89 -14.98
CA HIS A 78 -3.85 -16.81 -16.20
C HIS A 78 -2.36 -17.10 -15.87
N PRO A 79 -1.61 -17.88 -16.68
CA PRO A 79 -0.22 -18.23 -16.38
C PRO A 79 0.68 -17.00 -16.18
N ASP A 80 0.47 -15.93 -16.96
CA ASP A 80 1.19 -14.66 -16.75
C ASP A 80 0.88 -14.01 -15.38
N ALA A 81 -0.32 -14.19 -14.81
CA ALA A 81 -0.65 -13.65 -13.49
C ALA A 81 0.10 -14.41 -12.38
N ASP A 82 0.26 -15.73 -12.53
CA ASP A 82 1.08 -16.54 -11.62
C ASP A 82 2.55 -16.12 -11.69
N LEU A 83 3.09 -15.94 -12.90
CA LEU A 83 4.45 -15.41 -13.08
C LEU A 83 4.63 -14.04 -12.44
N VAL A 84 3.61 -13.18 -12.51
CA VAL A 84 3.60 -11.88 -11.83
C VAL A 84 3.67 -12.05 -10.30
N SER A 85 2.88 -12.96 -9.74
CA SER A 85 2.91 -13.26 -8.31
C SER A 85 4.26 -13.82 -7.87
N SER A 86 4.80 -14.80 -8.59
CA SER A 86 6.10 -15.41 -8.26
C SER A 86 7.26 -14.41 -8.36
N ALA A 87 7.28 -13.56 -9.40
CA ALA A 87 8.30 -12.52 -9.54
C ALA A 87 8.21 -11.48 -8.41
N LEU A 88 7.00 -11.10 -8.01
CA LEU A 88 6.80 -10.17 -6.91
C LEU A 88 7.16 -10.80 -5.55
N ALA A 89 6.87 -12.10 -5.34
CA ALA A 89 7.27 -12.84 -4.16
C ALA A 89 8.80 -12.98 -4.04
N ALA A 90 9.49 -13.10 -5.18
CA ALA A 90 10.94 -13.22 -5.30
C ALA A 90 11.67 -11.86 -5.40
N LEU A 91 10.99 -10.75 -5.08
CA LEU A 91 11.58 -9.41 -5.16
C LEU A 91 12.86 -9.33 -4.30
N PRO A 92 14.00 -8.85 -4.84
CA PRO A 92 15.25 -8.78 -4.08
C PRO A 92 15.16 -7.86 -2.86
N GLU A 93 15.87 -8.21 -1.79
CA GLU A 93 15.97 -7.37 -0.58
C GLU A 93 16.58 -5.99 -0.87
N ALA A 94 17.44 -5.89 -1.90
CA ALA A 94 18.05 -4.62 -2.31
C ALA A 94 17.03 -3.57 -2.78
N VAL A 95 15.85 -3.99 -3.24
CA VAL A 95 14.73 -3.12 -3.64
C VAL A 95 13.53 -3.24 -2.69
N GLY A 96 13.76 -3.73 -1.46
CA GLY A 96 12.78 -3.74 -0.37
C GLY A 96 12.08 -5.06 -0.11
N GLY A 97 12.40 -6.12 -0.87
CA GLY A 97 12.04 -7.50 -0.55
C GLY A 97 10.54 -7.73 -0.31
N ARG A 98 10.22 -8.61 0.65
CA ARG A 98 8.83 -9.01 0.94
C ARG A 98 7.94 -7.85 1.36
N ARG A 99 8.46 -6.89 2.14
CA ARG A 99 7.69 -5.72 2.59
C ARG A 99 7.25 -4.87 1.41
N MET A 100 8.17 -4.62 0.46
CA MET A 100 7.86 -3.89 -0.76
C MET A 100 6.89 -4.67 -1.65
N ALA A 101 7.06 -5.99 -1.78
CA ALA A 101 6.16 -6.85 -2.51
C ALA A 101 4.70 -6.75 -2.00
N VAL A 102 4.48 -6.89 -0.69
CA VAL A 102 3.15 -6.72 -0.08
C VAL A 102 2.59 -5.34 -0.38
N TRP A 103 3.40 -4.29 -0.22
CA TRP A 103 2.97 -2.92 -0.45
C TRP A 103 2.56 -2.68 -1.91
N ILE A 104 3.34 -3.17 -2.88
CA ILE A 104 3.03 -3.11 -4.31
C ILE A 104 1.71 -3.83 -4.61
N ALA A 105 1.49 -5.03 -4.07
CA ALA A 105 0.22 -5.74 -4.30
C ALA A 105 -0.97 -4.99 -3.71
N SER A 106 -0.87 -4.43 -2.50
CA SER A 106 -1.95 -3.62 -1.92
C SER A 106 -2.28 -2.40 -2.78
N LEU A 107 -1.26 -1.72 -3.30
CA LEU A 107 -1.42 -0.60 -4.21
C LEU A 107 -2.07 -1.04 -5.54
N ALA A 108 -1.61 -2.16 -6.12
CA ALA A 108 -2.15 -2.69 -7.37
C ALA A 108 -3.62 -3.13 -7.25
N GLN A 109 -4.00 -3.74 -6.11
CA GLN A 109 -5.39 -4.08 -5.81
C GLN A 109 -6.31 -2.85 -5.77
N SER A 110 -5.82 -1.74 -5.22
CA SER A 110 -6.56 -0.47 -5.18
C SER A 110 -6.44 0.34 -6.48
N GLY A 111 -5.53 -0.03 -7.38
CA GLY A 111 -5.22 0.72 -8.60
C GLY A 111 -4.62 2.10 -8.33
N GLN A 112 -4.03 2.32 -7.16
CA GLN A 112 -3.47 3.60 -6.72
C GLN A 112 -1.94 3.54 -6.64
N TRP A 113 -1.30 4.69 -6.85
CA TRP A 113 0.12 4.86 -6.54
C TRP A 113 0.32 5.26 -5.08
N PRO A 114 1.55 5.15 -4.54
CA PRO A 114 1.87 5.76 -3.26
C PRO A 114 1.50 7.25 -3.29
N GLU A 115 0.79 7.70 -2.26
CA GLU A 115 0.49 9.12 -2.12
C GLU A 115 1.79 9.89 -1.87
N VAL A 116 1.99 10.97 -2.63
CA VAL A 116 3.08 11.91 -2.40
C VAL A 116 2.51 13.32 -2.36
N ASP A 117 2.68 13.97 -1.22
CA ASP A 117 2.26 15.36 -1.06
C ASP A 117 3.11 16.27 -1.98
N CYS A 118 2.44 16.92 -2.92
CA CYS A 118 3.07 17.84 -3.88
C CYS A 118 3.27 19.24 -3.28
N GLN A 119 2.55 19.61 -2.21
CA GLN A 119 2.65 20.91 -1.55
C GLN A 119 2.61 20.75 -0.02
N PRO A 120 3.68 20.19 0.56
CA PRO A 120 3.75 19.98 1.99
C PRO A 120 3.96 21.29 2.71
N HIS A 121 2.90 21.82 3.31
CA HIS A 121 3.00 22.88 4.29
C HIS A 121 3.18 22.26 5.67
N ALA A 122 4.21 22.68 6.40
CA ALA A 122 4.38 22.26 7.78
C ALA A 122 3.18 22.73 8.62
N LYS A 123 2.48 21.79 9.25
CA LYS A 123 1.32 22.08 10.10
C LYS A 123 1.59 21.59 11.52
N CYS A 124 1.09 22.37 12.48
CA CYS A 124 0.99 21.97 13.87
C CYS A 124 -0.48 21.71 14.16
N GLU A 125 -0.83 20.43 14.31
CA GLU A 125 -2.21 19.98 14.47
C GLU A 125 -2.39 19.32 15.84
N PRO A 126 -3.58 19.42 16.46
CA PRO A 126 -3.83 18.71 17.70
C PRO A 126 -3.71 17.20 17.47
N ALA A 127 -3.02 16.50 18.38
CA ALA A 127 -2.81 15.06 18.30
C ALA A 127 -4.12 14.27 18.39
N ALA A 128 -5.13 14.84 19.05
CA ALA A 128 -6.48 14.31 19.11
C ALA A 128 -7.51 15.44 19.14
N VAL A 129 -8.70 15.17 18.61
CA VAL A 129 -9.82 16.12 18.55
C VAL A 129 -11.08 15.52 19.13
N ARG A 130 -11.84 16.34 19.85
CA ARG A 130 -13.14 16.03 20.42
C ARG A 130 -14.24 16.80 19.70
N ARG A 131 -15.29 16.12 19.25
CA ARG A 131 -16.50 16.75 18.73
C ARG A 131 -17.49 16.99 19.88
N CYS A 132 -18.06 18.19 19.96
CA CYS A 132 -19.15 18.54 20.87
C CYS A 132 -20.23 19.34 20.13
N LYS A 133 -21.33 19.70 20.82
CA LYS A 133 -22.44 20.49 20.23
C LYS A 133 -22.03 21.86 19.67
N HIS A 134 -20.85 22.37 20.04
CA HIS A 134 -20.32 23.65 19.59
C HIS A 134 -19.26 23.53 18.48
N GLY A 135 -18.95 22.30 18.03
CA GLY A 135 -17.97 22.05 16.97
C GLY A 135 -16.87 21.06 17.36
N VAL A 136 -15.77 21.10 16.61
CA VAL A 136 -14.59 20.26 16.83
C VAL A 136 -13.54 21.07 17.58
N TYR A 137 -13.07 20.53 18.70
CA TYR A 137 -12.07 21.16 19.56
C TYR A 137 -10.89 20.22 19.75
N ALA A 138 -9.71 20.78 19.95
CA ALA A 138 -8.55 20.02 20.34
C ALA A 138 -8.79 19.34 21.70
N GLU A 139 -8.40 18.07 21.81
CA GLU A 139 -8.51 17.33 23.07
C GLU A 139 -7.51 17.86 24.10
N ARG A 140 -7.98 17.96 25.34
CA ARG A 140 -7.17 18.38 26.49
C ARG A 140 -6.77 17.14 27.26
N THR A 141 -5.48 16.96 27.46
CA THR A 141 -4.91 15.86 28.25
C THR A 141 -4.19 16.46 29.44
N PHE A 142 -4.29 15.82 30.60
CA PHE A 142 -3.47 16.24 31.75
C PHE A 142 -2.01 15.93 31.46
N TRP A 143 -1.10 16.87 31.69
CA TRP A 143 0.32 16.64 31.49
C TRP A 143 0.87 15.65 32.53
N ALA A 144 1.30 14.48 32.07
CA ALA A 144 1.93 13.46 32.91
C ALA A 144 3.48 13.48 32.86
N GLY A 145 4.06 14.37 32.07
CA GLY A 145 5.51 14.46 31.86
C GLY A 145 6.03 13.68 30.66
N ASP A 146 7.28 13.98 30.29
CA ASP A 146 8.01 13.40 29.15
C ASP A 146 9.30 12.66 29.57
N GLY A 147 9.45 12.39 30.87
CA GLY A 147 10.65 11.78 31.46
C GLY A 147 11.68 12.79 31.98
N ASN A 148 11.76 14.00 31.41
CA ASN A 148 12.62 15.07 31.91
C ASN A 148 11.85 16.09 32.78
N MET A 149 10.55 16.25 32.52
CA MET A 149 9.69 17.16 33.27
C MET A 149 8.41 16.47 33.76
N HIS A 150 8.46 15.87 34.95
CA HIS A 150 7.33 15.11 35.51
C HIS A 150 6.14 15.97 35.96
N ARG A 151 6.35 17.26 36.23
CA ARG A 151 5.29 18.20 36.61
C ARG A 151 5.62 19.58 36.06
N TRP A 152 4.59 20.29 35.59
CA TRP A 152 4.75 21.71 35.24
C TRP A 152 5.21 22.53 36.45
N PRO A 153 6.09 23.53 36.27
CA PRO A 153 6.52 24.39 37.36
C PRO A 153 5.29 25.14 37.89
N GLN A 154 5.21 25.30 39.20
CA GLN A 154 4.04 25.93 39.83
C GLN A 154 3.82 27.37 39.36
N SER A 155 4.89 28.07 38.96
CA SER A 155 4.83 29.41 38.37
C SER A 155 4.19 29.45 36.97
N GLN A 156 4.09 28.31 36.28
CA GLN A 156 3.49 28.19 34.93
C GLN A 156 2.11 27.53 34.97
N LEU A 157 1.66 27.05 36.13
CA LEU A 157 0.31 26.53 36.33
C LEU A 157 -0.67 27.71 36.47
N GLY A 158 -1.51 27.88 35.44
CA GLY A 158 -2.64 28.82 35.47
C GLY A 158 -3.96 28.13 35.84
N LYS A 159 -5.09 28.79 35.55
CA LYS A 159 -6.48 28.34 35.81
C LYS A 159 -6.84 26.92 35.31
N ASN A 160 -6.01 26.35 34.44
CA ASN A 160 -6.23 25.05 33.80
C ASN A 160 -5.32 23.94 34.38
N ASP A 161 -4.65 24.14 35.52
CA ASP A 161 -4.00 23.09 36.32
C ASP A 161 -3.18 22.04 35.54
N GLY A 162 -2.43 22.45 34.52
CA GLY A 162 -1.53 21.53 33.80
C GLY A 162 -2.19 20.66 32.72
N TYR A 163 -3.43 20.97 32.31
CA TYR A 163 -3.97 20.44 31.06
C TYR A 163 -3.26 21.04 29.85
N VAL A 164 -2.83 20.18 28.94
CA VAL A 164 -2.19 20.53 27.67
C VAL A 164 -2.99 20.00 26.49
N CYS A 165 -2.74 20.56 25.31
CA CYS A 165 -3.08 19.92 24.05
C CYS A 165 -1.80 19.33 23.47
N LEU A 166 -1.75 18.02 23.32
CA LEU A 166 -0.65 17.39 22.59
C LEU A 166 -0.81 17.75 21.12
N VAL A 167 0.31 18.06 20.46
CA VAL A 167 0.33 18.43 19.05
C VAL A 167 1.18 17.45 18.25
N ARG A 168 0.82 17.29 16.97
CA ARG A 168 1.57 16.56 15.96
C ARG A 168 2.03 17.56 14.89
N TYR A 169 3.29 17.47 14.55
CA TYR A 169 3.82 18.16 13.38
C TYR A 169 3.72 17.24 12.17
N THR A 170 3.10 17.72 11.09
CA THR A 170 2.98 17.03 9.80
C THR A 170 3.49 17.95 8.70
N GLY A 171 3.82 17.39 7.54
CA GLY A 171 4.37 18.18 6.42
C GLY A 171 5.75 18.76 6.71
N THR A 172 6.48 18.20 7.69
CA THR A 172 7.84 18.64 7.98
C THR A 172 8.80 18.22 6.87
N ALA A 173 9.95 18.88 6.76
CA ALA A 173 10.98 18.49 5.79
C ALA A 173 11.37 17.01 5.89
N ARG A 174 11.31 16.42 7.10
CA ARG A 174 11.54 15.00 7.34
C ARG A 174 10.45 14.12 6.73
N ASP A 175 9.18 14.49 6.90
CA ASP A 175 8.04 13.75 6.33
C ASP A 175 8.09 13.78 4.81
N VAL A 176 8.40 14.93 4.23
CA VAL A 176 8.56 15.12 2.78
C VAL A 176 9.70 14.26 2.25
N ALA A 177 10.86 14.29 2.92
CA ALA A 177 11.99 13.46 2.52
C ALA A 177 11.66 11.96 2.63
N SER A 178 10.91 11.55 3.65
CA SER A 178 10.46 10.16 3.82
C SER A 178 9.53 9.71 2.71
N GLN A 179 8.51 10.52 2.36
CA GLN A 179 7.59 10.22 1.25
C GLN A 179 8.33 10.12 -0.09
N ARG A 180 9.25 11.04 -0.37
CA ARG A 180 10.06 11.02 -1.60
C ARG A 180 10.95 9.77 -1.69
N ARG A 181 11.56 9.34 -0.58
CA ARG A 181 12.35 8.10 -0.55
C ARG A 181 11.46 6.90 -0.79
N ALA A 182 10.32 6.81 -0.11
CA ALA A 182 9.36 5.72 -0.29
C ALA A 182 8.86 5.63 -1.74
N TRP A 183 8.60 6.76 -2.40
CA TRP A 183 8.27 6.82 -3.82
C TRP A 183 9.40 6.26 -4.70
N LEU A 184 10.64 6.70 -4.47
CA LEU A 184 11.79 6.25 -5.26
C LEU A 184 12.11 4.77 -5.04
N GLU A 185 11.99 4.27 -3.81
CA GLU A 185 12.12 2.85 -3.48
C GLU A 185 11.06 2.01 -4.20
N TRP A 186 9.80 2.41 -4.11
CA TRP A 186 8.69 1.74 -4.82
C TRP A 186 8.90 1.76 -6.34
N ARG A 187 9.27 2.91 -6.90
CA ARG A 187 9.56 3.04 -8.34
C ARG A 187 10.77 2.20 -8.75
N GLY A 188 11.78 2.08 -7.90
CA GLY A 188 12.95 1.22 -8.10
C GLY A 188 12.56 -0.27 -8.14
N ALA A 189 11.66 -0.70 -7.28
CA ALA A 189 11.11 -2.06 -7.32
C ALA A 189 10.30 -2.33 -8.60
N LEU A 190 9.51 -1.36 -9.08
CA LEU A 190 8.83 -1.48 -10.37
C LEU A 190 9.81 -1.60 -11.54
N LEU A 191 10.92 -0.87 -11.49
CA LEU A 191 11.97 -0.95 -12.51
C LEU A 191 12.62 -2.34 -12.53
N GLU A 192 12.86 -2.95 -11.36
CA GLU A 192 13.38 -4.31 -11.24
C GLU A 192 12.42 -5.35 -11.86
N LEU A 193 11.13 -5.25 -11.51
CA LEU A 193 10.09 -6.14 -12.06
C LEU A 193 9.94 -5.97 -13.56
N ARG A 194 9.94 -4.72 -14.06
CA ARG A 194 9.91 -4.43 -15.49
C ARG A 194 11.06 -5.12 -16.21
N SER A 195 12.28 -4.96 -15.71
CA SER A 195 13.48 -5.58 -16.28
C SER A 195 13.38 -7.11 -16.26
N THR A 196 12.84 -7.67 -15.18
CA THR A 196 12.59 -9.11 -15.04
C THR A 196 11.65 -9.64 -16.14
N PHE A 197 10.53 -8.97 -16.38
CA PHE A 197 9.58 -9.39 -17.41
C PHE A 197 10.03 -9.10 -18.84
N GLN A 198 10.85 -8.06 -19.05
CA GLN A 198 11.48 -7.83 -20.36
C GLN A 198 12.49 -8.94 -20.71
N ILE A 199 13.22 -9.47 -19.71
CA ILE A 199 14.18 -10.55 -19.92
C ILE A 199 13.49 -11.92 -20.05
N ARG A 200 12.55 -12.24 -19.15
CA ARG A 200 11.91 -13.57 -19.12
C ARG A 200 10.75 -13.70 -20.10
N GLY A 201 10.12 -12.58 -20.47
CA GLY A 201 8.94 -12.53 -21.32
C GLY A 201 7.67 -13.03 -20.64
N LEU A 202 6.53 -12.64 -21.21
CA LEU A 202 5.20 -13.12 -20.85
C LEU A 202 4.51 -13.69 -22.10
N THR A 203 3.48 -14.50 -21.90
CA THR A 203 2.78 -15.17 -23.01
C THR A 203 1.82 -14.25 -23.74
N ALA A 204 1.05 -13.45 -22.99
CA ALA A 204 -0.01 -12.58 -23.52
C ALA A 204 0.34 -11.08 -23.46
N PHE A 205 1.42 -10.72 -22.79
CA PHE A 205 1.86 -9.34 -22.59
C PHE A 205 3.30 -9.10 -23.06
N GLU A 206 3.55 -7.86 -23.47
CA GLU A 206 4.89 -7.33 -23.74
C GLU A 206 5.05 -6.07 -22.89
N VAL A 207 6.05 -6.07 -22.00
CA VAL A 207 6.22 -4.97 -21.03
C VAL A 207 7.07 -3.87 -21.66
N ASN A 208 6.48 -2.69 -21.81
CA ASN A 208 7.14 -1.52 -22.38
C ASN A 208 7.96 -0.75 -21.31
N ASP A 209 8.61 0.34 -21.74
CA ASP A 209 9.47 1.14 -20.87
C ASP A 209 8.72 2.16 -20.00
N ASP A 210 7.38 2.20 -20.08
CA ASP A 210 6.58 3.17 -19.33
C ASP A 210 6.67 2.89 -17.83
N LEU A 211 7.00 3.93 -17.07
CA LEU A 211 7.08 3.92 -15.62
C LEU A 211 6.38 5.15 -15.05
N PRO A 212 5.89 5.07 -13.80
CA PRO A 212 5.45 6.25 -13.06
C PRO A 212 6.51 7.37 -13.08
N PRO A 213 6.10 8.65 -12.98
CA PRO A 213 7.01 9.79 -13.07
C PRO A 213 8.11 9.72 -12.00
N LEU A 214 9.32 10.17 -12.35
CA LEU A 214 10.47 10.12 -11.43
C LEU A 214 10.25 11.01 -10.18
N ALA A 215 9.62 12.17 -10.37
CA ALA A 215 9.41 13.16 -9.32
C ALA A 215 8.03 13.83 -9.50
N PRO A 216 6.92 13.14 -9.15
CA PRO A 216 5.56 13.68 -9.31
C PRO A 216 5.35 15.02 -8.59
N TRP A 217 6.08 15.26 -7.50
CA TRP A 217 6.05 16.52 -6.75
C TRP A 217 6.69 17.72 -7.46
N ARG A 218 7.22 17.58 -8.68
CA ARG A 218 7.73 18.70 -9.48
C ARG A 218 6.70 19.27 -10.45
N GLU A 219 5.68 18.49 -10.81
CA GLU A 219 4.69 18.87 -11.84
C GLU A 219 3.51 19.68 -11.29
N GLY A 220 3.51 19.99 -9.98
CA GLY A 220 2.50 20.80 -9.28
C GLY A 220 2.92 22.23 -8.95
N GLY A 221 3.85 22.80 -9.74
CA GLY A 221 4.33 24.19 -9.62
C GLY A 221 3.69 25.12 -10.65
#